data_AF-A0A3M8P4Q8-F1
#
_entry.id   AF-A0A3M8P4Q8-F1
#
_cell.length_a   1.000
_cell.length_b   1.000
_cell.length_c   1.000
_cell.angle_alpha   90.00
_cell.angle_beta   90.00
_cell.angle_gamma   90.00
#
_symmetry.space_group_name_H-M   'P 1'
#
loop_
_entity.id
_entity.type
_entity.pdbx_description
1 polymer ?
#
loop_
_entity_poly.entity_id
_entity_poly.type
_entity_poly.pdbx_seq_one_letter_code
_entity_poly.pdbx_strand_id
1 'polypeptide(L)' 'MKTMKTFETRAKKECQECGNEIKEQRESIVYECERCMGQRAE' A
#
# COMPACT_ATOMS: atom_id res chain seq x y z
N MET A 1 -2.24 31.25 -16.23
CA MET A 1 -1.32 30.09 -16.21
C MET A 1 -1.95 29.03 -15.31
N LYS A 2 -2.44 27.92 -15.89
CA LYS A 2 -3.11 26.86 -15.10
C LYS A 2 -2.03 25.89 -14.59
N THR A 3 -1.69 26.01 -13.32
CA THR A 3 -0.81 25.08 -12.62
C THR A 3 -1.47 23.71 -12.58
N MET A 4 -0.99 22.82 -13.45
CA MET A 4 -1.23 21.38 -13.34
C MET A 4 -0.62 20.92 -12.03
N LYS A 5 -1.45 20.77 -10.99
CA LYS A 5 -1.08 20.05 -9.78
C LYS A 5 -1.09 18.57 -10.13
N THR A 6 0.01 18.12 -10.72
CA THR A 6 0.32 16.71 -10.91
C THR A 6 0.14 16.04 -9.56
N PHE A 7 -0.65 14.97 -9.51
CA PHE A 7 -1.03 14.25 -8.30
C PHE A 7 0.20 13.56 -7.70
N GLU A 8 1.09 14.33 -7.07
CA GLU A 8 2.24 13.83 -6.31
C GLU A 8 1.78 13.46 -4.91
N THR A 9 0.98 12.42 -4.83
CA THR A 9 0.91 11.62 -3.63
C THR A 9 0.77 10.21 -4.13
N ARG A 10 1.87 9.46 -4.13
CA ARG A 10 1.81 7.99 -4.20
C ARG A 10 0.88 7.60 -3.05
N ALA A 11 -0.39 7.36 -3.34
CA ALA A 11 -1.37 7.00 -2.35
C ALA A 11 -0.82 5.74 -1.70
N LYS A 12 -0.41 5.86 -0.43
CA LYS A 12 0.13 4.72 0.29
C LYS A 12 -0.93 3.64 0.22
N LYS A 13 -0.52 2.44 -0.18
CA LYS A 13 -1.45 1.33 -0.30
C LYS A 13 -1.90 0.97 1.10
N GLU A 14 -3.19 1.09 1.37
CA GLU A 14 -3.78 0.75 2.66
C GLU A 14 -4.46 -0.61 2.52
N CYS A 15 -4.27 -1.48 3.52
CA CYS A 15 -4.97 -2.75 3.58
C CYS A 15 -6.45 -2.53 3.88
N GLN A 16 -7.33 -3.01 3.01
CA GLN A 16 -8.78 -2.87 3.19
C GLN A 16 -9.34 -3.70 4.37
N GLU A 17 -8.60 -4.69 4.84
CA GLU A 17 -9.03 -5.57 5.93
C GLU A 17 -8.70 -4.99 7.32
N CYS A 18 -7.54 -4.35 7.47
CA CYS A 18 -7.05 -3.87 8.77
C CYS A 18 -6.68 -2.38 8.82
N GLY A 19 -6.74 -1.67 7.69
CA GLY A 19 -6.34 -0.27 7.58
C GLY A 19 -4.83 -0.02 7.69
N ASN A 20 -3.99 -1.06 7.71
CA ASN A 20 -2.55 -0.88 7.85
C ASN A 20 -1.89 -0.48 6.53
N GLU A 21 -0.83 0.32 6.60
CA GLU A 21 0.01 0.67 5.45
C GLU A 21 0.68 -0.60 4.89
N ILE A 22 0.40 -0.91 3.62
CA ILE A 22 1.08 -1.93 2.83
C ILE A 22 2.33 -1.30 2.24
N LYS A 23 3.49 -1.75 2.70
CA LYS A 23 4.77 -1.34 2.15
C LYS A 23 5.05 -2.15 0.89
N GLU A 24 5.09 -1.49 -0.26
CA GLU A 24 5.54 -2.10 -1.50
C GLU A 24 7.01 -2.51 -1.37
N GLN A 25 7.26 -3.81 -1.49
CA GLN A 25 8.60 -4.32 -1.71
C GLN A 25 8.91 -4.18 -3.20
N ARG A 26 10.04 -3.54 -3.51
CA ARG A 26 10.48 -3.20 -4.88
C ARG A 26 10.53 -4.36 -5.87
N GLU A 27 10.56 -5.60 -5.38
CA GLU A 27 10.64 -6.84 -6.15
C GLU A 27 9.30 -7.61 -6.20
N SER A 28 8.25 -7.11 -5.54
CA SER A 28 6.95 -7.78 -5.45
C SER A 28 5.92 -7.09 -6.33
N ILE A 29 5.30 -7.88 -7.22
CA ILE A 29 4.16 -7.45 -8.04
C ILE A 29 2.82 -7.51 -7.27
N VAL A 30 2.83 -8.12 -6.09
CA VAL A 30 1.65 -8.34 -5.25
C VAL A 30 1.71 -7.44 -4.02
N TYR A 31 0.56 -6.89 -3.67
CA TYR A 31 0.37 -6.07 -2.48
C TYR A 31 -0.19 -6.95 -1.36
N GLU A 32 0.68 -7.43 -0.48
CA GLU A 32 0.31 -8.32 0.63
C GLU A 32 0.43 -7.57 1.95
N CYS A 33 -0.62 -7.61 2.77
CA CYS A 33 -0.56 -7.05 4.11
C CYS A 33 0.14 -8.03 5.05
N GLU A 34 1.37 -7.72 5.43
CA GLU A 34 2.17 -8.54 6.34
C GLU A 34 1.47 -8.79 7.69
N ARG A 35 0.66 -7.85 8.18
CA ARG A 35 -0.11 -8.02 9.42
C ARG A 35 -1.24 -9.04 9.30
N CYS A 36 -1.99 -9.01 8.21
CA CYS A 36 -3.10 -9.95 8.02
C CYS A 36 -2.58 -11.33 7.67
N MET A 37 -1.54 -11.41 6.82
CA MET A 37 -0.92 -12.67 6.42
C MET A 37 -0.16 -13.31 7.58
N GLY A 38 0.57 -12.51 8.38
CA GLY A 38 1.30 -13.00 9.55
C GLY A 38 0.40 -13.54 10.67
N GLN A 39 -0.85 -13.06 10.77
CA GLN A 39 -1.85 -13.62 11.70
C GLN A 39 -2.51 -14.91 11.20
N ARG A 40 -2.36 -15.26 9.91
CA ARG A 40 -2.85 -16.52 9.35
C ARG A 40 -1.80 -17.63 9.37
N ALA A 41 -0.58 -17.34 9.82
CA ALA A 41 0.50 -18.31 9.98
C ALA A 41 0.43 -18.94 11.38
N GLU A 42 -0.60 -19.73 11.64
CA GLU A 42 -0.65 -20.75 12.70
C GLU A 42 -1.15 -22.07 12.11
#